data_AF-A0A254PXZ2-F1
#
_entry.id   AF-A0A254PXZ2-F1
#
_cell.length_a   1.000
_cell.length_b   1.000
_cell.length_c   1.000
_cell.angle_alpha   90.00
_cell.angle_beta   90.00
_cell.angle_gamma   90.00
#
_symmetry.space_group_name_H-M   'P 1'
#
loop_
_entity.id
_entity.type
_entity.pdbx_description
1 polymer ?
#
loop_
_entity_poly.entity_id
_entity_poly.type
_entity_poly.pdbx_seq_one_letter_code
_entity_poly.pdbx_strand_id
1 'polypeptide(L)'
;MDNSAFWKPFLTPIQLDAVKYFLNNHIPKEVIFSMVVDEIVISYPDGSQKKLLNNPLRAEYPEFQKAMYQLLGYGLNVQQSLNATYEGQPMTVAQLEKNYGAAYVNLLAGHGMKVIPANKSSGNSQAATYQIIKTTSVLRMCSDQKQFRNDIIKNYGGDLLCQPVANSSANLAKEPQTAFTFRSVKNIYDFLGQVTDAQLADPPYLVTLLPSENTIAKRSTESNRYALLVVNRNKDSKTFSTMEALNDNTYSIPRENNGYSTLVINILAQFQGLAKSPGSIPSSPAVLIK
;
A
#
# COMPACT_ATOMS: atom_id res chain seq x y z
N MET A 1 -12.97 -27.83 -10.95
CA MET A 1 -12.24 -26.58 -10.63
C MET A 1 -11.69 -26.74 -9.23
N ASP A 2 -10.38 -26.59 -9.05
CA ASP A 2 -9.74 -26.77 -7.76
C ASP A 2 -10.07 -25.57 -6.86
N ASN A 3 -10.87 -25.79 -5.82
CA ASN A 3 -11.32 -24.76 -4.88
C ASN A 3 -10.14 -23.95 -4.32
N SER A 4 -8.97 -24.58 -4.15
CA SER A 4 -7.77 -23.94 -3.61
C SER A 4 -7.25 -22.79 -4.50
N ALA A 5 -7.33 -22.92 -5.83
CA ALA A 5 -6.89 -21.91 -6.79
C ALA A 5 -7.75 -20.64 -6.75
N PHE A 6 -9.02 -20.76 -6.36
CA PHE A 6 -9.93 -19.63 -6.17
C PHE A 6 -9.82 -19.02 -4.77
N TRP A 7 -9.82 -19.86 -3.72
CA TRP A 7 -9.82 -19.38 -2.35
C TRP A 7 -8.49 -18.73 -1.95
N LYS A 8 -7.36 -19.24 -2.43
CA LYS A 8 -6.06 -18.71 -2.02
C LYS A 8 -5.89 -17.23 -2.37
N PRO A 9 -6.09 -16.76 -3.61
CA PRO A 9 -5.98 -15.32 -3.90
C PRO A 9 -7.06 -14.48 -3.21
N PHE A 10 -8.27 -15.03 -3.02
CA PHE A 10 -9.36 -14.33 -2.33
C PHE A 10 -9.07 -14.08 -0.84
N LEU A 11 -8.32 -14.98 -0.20
CA LEU A 11 -7.95 -14.93 1.22
C LEU A 11 -6.57 -14.32 1.47
N THR A 12 -5.72 -14.21 0.46
CA THR A 12 -4.37 -13.63 0.59
C THR A 12 -4.45 -12.10 0.61
N PRO A 13 -3.63 -11.42 1.44
CA PRO A 13 -3.49 -9.96 1.39
C PRO A 13 -3.23 -9.44 -0.02
N ILE A 14 -3.92 -8.35 -0.37
CA ILE A 14 -3.73 -7.65 -1.64
C ILE A 14 -2.29 -7.15 -1.72
N GLN A 15 -1.60 -7.52 -2.80
CA GLN A 15 -0.23 -7.11 -3.06
C GLN A 15 -0.17 -5.69 -3.62
N LEU A 16 0.96 -5.01 -3.40
CA LEU A 16 1.17 -3.64 -3.86
C LEU A 16 1.08 -3.48 -5.39
N ASP A 17 1.30 -4.53 -6.18
CA ASP A 17 1.12 -4.49 -7.63
C ASP A 17 -0.34 -4.21 -8.01
N ALA A 18 -1.30 -4.85 -7.32
CA ALA A 18 -2.72 -4.60 -7.54
C ALA A 18 -3.09 -3.18 -7.09
N VAL A 19 -2.57 -2.73 -5.94
CA VAL A 19 -2.78 -1.35 -5.47
C VAL A 19 -2.26 -0.35 -6.51
N LYS A 20 -1.04 -0.52 -7.01
CA LYS A 20 -0.44 0.33 -8.05
C LYS A 20 -1.26 0.33 -9.33
N TYR A 21 -1.79 -0.82 -9.76
CA TYR A 21 -2.69 -0.91 -10.90
C TYR A 21 -3.92 0.01 -10.74
N PHE A 22 -4.61 -0.01 -9.61
CA PHE A 22 -5.76 0.86 -9.39
C PHE A 22 -5.38 2.35 -9.31
N LEU A 23 -4.25 2.65 -8.67
CA LEU A 23 -3.74 4.02 -8.59
C LEU A 23 -3.41 4.61 -9.97
N ASN A 24 -2.93 3.78 -10.91
CA ASN A 24 -2.66 4.18 -12.29
C ASN A 24 -3.94 4.36 -13.12
N ASN A 25 -5.05 3.74 -12.73
CA ASN A 25 -6.35 3.84 -13.43
C ASN A 25 -7.21 5.01 -12.91
N HIS A 26 -6.58 6.07 -12.40
CA HIS A 26 -7.23 7.30 -11.91
C HIS A 26 -8.28 7.07 -10.81
N ILE A 27 -8.18 5.98 -10.05
CA ILE A 27 -9.00 5.79 -8.87
C ILE A 27 -8.46 6.71 -7.75
N PRO A 28 -9.32 7.46 -7.03
CA PRO A 28 -8.88 8.30 -5.93
C PRO A 28 -8.11 7.50 -4.87
N LYS A 29 -6.96 8.03 -4.44
CA LYS A 29 -6.07 7.37 -3.49
C LYS A 29 -6.78 7.08 -2.17
N GLU A 30 -7.59 8.03 -1.71
CA GLU A 30 -8.35 7.90 -0.48
C GLU A 30 -9.30 6.70 -0.52
N VAL A 31 -9.93 6.42 -1.67
CA VAL A 31 -10.84 5.27 -1.81
C VAL A 31 -10.05 3.97 -1.74
N ILE A 32 -8.98 3.85 -2.53
CA ILE A 32 -8.18 2.62 -2.57
C ILE A 32 -7.55 2.34 -1.22
N PHE A 33 -6.85 3.30 -0.62
CA PHE A 33 -6.16 3.07 0.66
C PHE A 33 -7.12 2.83 1.82
N SER A 34 -8.28 3.50 1.85
CA SER A 34 -9.32 3.19 2.85
C SER A 34 -9.89 1.79 2.70
N MET A 35 -9.96 1.24 1.48
CA MET A 35 -10.41 -0.14 1.29
C MET A 35 -9.32 -1.16 1.60
N VAL A 36 -8.10 -0.98 1.08
CA VAL A 36 -7.06 -2.03 1.08
C VAL A 36 -6.17 -2.04 2.32
N VAL A 37 -5.96 -0.91 3.01
CA VAL A 37 -5.12 -0.89 4.22
C VAL A 37 -5.96 -1.33 5.41
N ASP A 38 -5.54 -2.40 6.08
CA ASP A 38 -6.23 -2.91 7.26
C ASP A 38 -5.77 -2.21 8.55
N GLU A 39 -4.46 -1.99 8.65
CA GLU A 39 -3.83 -1.40 9.82
C GLU A 39 -2.54 -0.67 9.45
N ILE A 40 -2.21 0.33 10.26
CA ILE A 40 -0.91 1.00 10.29
C ILE A 40 -0.28 0.68 11.65
N VAL A 41 0.94 0.16 11.64
CA VAL A 41 1.71 -0.11 12.85
C VAL A 41 2.93 0.79 12.86
N ILE A 42 3.05 1.63 13.88
CA ILE A 42 4.20 2.51 14.10
C ILE A 42 4.98 1.93 15.27
N SER A 43 6.20 1.46 15.02
CA SER A 43 7.13 0.99 16.05
C SER A 43 8.08 2.12 16.42
N TYR A 44 8.18 2.43 17.71
CA TYR A 44 9.05 3.50 18.21
C TYR A 44 10.40 2.95 18.70
N PRO A 45 11.44 3.79 18.80
CA PRO A 45 12.77 3.37 19.25
C PRO A 45 12.82 2.78 20.67
N ASP A 46 11.85 3.12 21.52
CA ASP A 46 11.72 2.59 22.87
C ASP A 46 11.10 1.18 22.92
N GLY A 47 10.77 0.61 21.75
CA GLY A 47 10.13 -0.69 21.60
C GLY A 47 8.60 -0.64 21.72
N SER A 48 8.01 0.52 22.03
CA SER A 48 6.55 0.68 22.05
C SER A 48 5.98 0.66 20.63
N GLN A 49 4.72 0.24 20.50
CA GLN A 49 4.03 0.19 19.21
C GLN A 49 2.68 0.91 19.30
N LYS A 50 2.40 1.73 18.31
CA LYS A 50 1.06 2.29 18.08
C LYS A 50 0.41 1.57 16.92
N LYS A 51 -0.67 0.85 17.22
CA LYS A 51 -1.48 0.13 16.24
C LYS A 51 -2.76 0.90 15.92
N LEU A 52 -2.93 1.27 14.65
CA LEU A 52 -4.08 2.00 14.14
C LEU A 52 -4.89 1.09 13.23
N LEU A 53 -6.10 0.72 13.68
CA LEU A 53 -6.98 -0.22 12.96
C LEU A 53 -8.00 0.54 12.11
N ASN A 54 -8.13 0.15 10.85
CA ASN A 54 -9.14 0.69 9.94
C ASN A 54 -10.50 -0.01 10.15
N ASN A 55 -11.12 0.17 11.32
CA ASN A 55 -12.41 -0.43 11.65
C ASN A 55 -13.36 0.64 12.22
N PRO A 56 -14.43 1.02 11.49
CA PRO A 56 -15.33 2.10 11.89
C PRO A 56 -16.19 1.79 13.12
N LEU A 57 -16.24 0.54 13.57
CA LEU A 57 -16.93 0.15 14.80
C LEU A 57 -16.07 0.34 16.06
N ARG A 58 -14.81 0.76 15.92
CA ARG A 58 -13.89 1.00 17.04
C ARG A 58 -13.82 2.47 17.41
N ALA A 59 -13.68 2.73 18.71
CA ALA A 59 -13.52 4.08 19.22
C ALA A 59 -12.25 4.78 18.70
N GLU A 60 -11.19 4.02 18.41
CA GLU A 60 -9.90 4.57 17.93
C GLU A 60 -9.88 4.82 16.41
N TYR A 61 -10.96 4.49 15.69
CA TYR A 61 -11.03 4.66 14.24
C TYR A 61 -10.68 6.07 13.73
N PRO A 62 -11.09 7.17 14.40
CA PRO A 62 -10.71 8.51 13.99
C PRO A 62 -9.19 8.74 13.97
N GLU A 63 -8.41 8.04 14.81
CA GLU A 63 -6.95 8.13 14.79
C GLU A 63 -6.35 7.46 13.56
N PHE A 64 -6.89 6.31 13.14
CA PHE A 64 -6.51 5.68 11.88
C PHE A 64 -6.79 6.61 10.70
N GLN A 65 -8.01 7.17 10.64
CA GLN A 65 -8.39 8.08 9.57
C GLN A 65 -7.47 9.30 9.51
N LYS A 66 -7.18 9.92 10.66
CA LYS A 66 -6.26 11.05 10.76
C LYS A 66 -4.88 10.69 10.23
N ALA A 67 -4.30 9.57 10.67
CA ALA A 67 -2.98 9.14 10.22
C ALA A 67 -2.95 8.85 8.71
N MET A 68 -3.95 8.13 8.20
CA MET A 68 -4.05 7.83 6.77
C MET A 68 -4.13 9.12 5.93
N TYR A 69 -5.03 10.05 6.26
CA TYR A 69 -5.15 11.30 5.49
C TYR A 69 -3.94 12.21 5.61
N GLN A 70 -3.26 12.23 6.76
CA GLN A 70 -1.99 12.93 6.89
C GLN A 70 -0.94 12.34 5.94
N LEU A 71 -0.78 11.02 5.93
CA LEU A 71 0.17 10.36 5.03
C LEU A 71 -0.19 10.60 3.55
N LEU A 72 -1.48 10.54 3.20
CA LEU A 72 -1.93 10.88 1.83
C LEU A 72 -1.65 12.34 1.48
N GLY A 73 -1.88 13.27 2.41
CA GLY A 73 -1.52 14.68 2.26
C GLY A 73 -0.02 14.91 2.17
N TYR A 74 0.77 14.04 2.80
CA TYR A 74 2.23 14.00 2.65
C TYR A 74 2.67 13.33 1.34
N GLY A 75 1.76 12.95 0.46
CA GLY A 75 2.07 12.36 -0.85
C GLY A 75 2.39 10.88 -0.83
N LEU A 76 1.94 10.13 0.19
CA LEU A 76 2.07 8.68 0.23
C LEU A 76 1.51 8.06 -1.06
N ASN A 77 2.32 7.20 -1.69
CA ASN A 77 1.99 6.51 -2.92
C ASN A 77 2.69 5.15 -2.97
N VAL A 78 2.33 4.31 -3.94
CA VAL A 78 3.07 3.08 -4.24
C VAL A 78 4.11 3.38 -5.31
N GLN A 79 5.39 3.39 -4.92
CA GLN A 79 6.50 3.63 -5.84
C GLN A 79 7.38 2.40 -6.01
N GLN A 80 8.02 2.35 -7.17
CA GLN A 80 9.05 1.35 -7.46
C GLN A 80 10.35 1.80 -6.81
N SER A 81 10.92 0.94 -5.98
CA SER A 81 12.21 1.16 -5.34
C SER A 81 13.15 0.05 -5.71
N LEU A 82 14.45 0.37 -5.71
CA LEU A 82 15.50 -0.63 -5.83
C LEU A 82 15.87 -1.09 -4.43
N ASN A 83 15.73 -2.39 -4.18
CA ASN A 83 16.25 -3.05 -2.99
C ASN A 83 17.56 -3.75 -3.37
N ALA A 84 18.64 -3.40 -2.68
CA ALA A 84 19.94 -4.05 -2.86
C ALA A 84 20.14 -5.08 -1.76
N THR A 85 20.19 -6.35 -2.11
CA THR A 85 20.63 -7.42 -1.21
C THR A 85 22.10 -7.70 -1.43
N TYR A 86 22.86 -7.78 -0.35
CA TYR A 86 24.26 -8.17 -0.39
C TYR A 86 24.33 -9.70 -0.51
N GLU A 87 24.98 -10.18 -1.56
CA GLU A 87 25.14 -11.60 -1.84
C GLU A 87 26.52 -12.04 -1.37
N GLY A 88 26.54 -12.87 -0.32
CA GLY A 88 27.77 -13.42 0.23
C GLY A 88 28.66 -12.43 0.97
N GLN A 89 29.86 -12.88 1.31
CA GLN A 89 30.87 -12.09 2.03
C GLN A 89 31.69 -11.23 1.04
N PRO A 90 32.29 -10.10 1.49
CA PRO A 90 33.26 -9.36 0.70
C PRO A 90 34.43 -10.24 0.23
N MET A 91 34.83 -10.07 -1.03
CA MET A 91 35.87 -10.84 -1.71
C MET A 91 36.91 -9.92 -2.35
N THR A 92 38.15 -10.39 -2.49
CA THR A 92 39.17 -9.73 -3.31
C THR A 92 38.91 -9.97 -4.81
N VAL A 93 39.55 -9.20 -5.68
CA VAL A 93 39.47 -9.41 -7.15
C VAL A 93 39.90 -10.84 -7.53
N ALA A 94 41.00 -11.34 -6.95
CA ALA A 94 41.48 -12.69 -7.21
C ALA A 94 40.45 -13.77 -6.82
N GLN A 95 39.70 -13.56 -5.74
CA GLN A 95 38.62 -14.47 -5.33
C GLN A 95 37.42 -14.38 -6.30
N LEU A 96 37.06 -13.18 -6.75
CA LEU A 96 36.00 -12.99 -7.74
C LEU A 96 36.35 -13.64 -9.08
N GLU A 97 37.57 -13.47 -9.56
CA GLU A 97 38.04 -14.10 -10.80
C GLU A 97 38.10 -15.62 -10.67
N LYS A 98 38.52 -16.14 -9.51
CA LYS A 98 38.52 -17.59 -9.25
C LYS A 98 37.10 -18.17 -9.24
N ASN A 99 36.14 -17.47 -8.64
CA ASN A 99 34.79 -17.99 -8.43
C ASN A 99 33.87 -17.78 -9.64
N TYR A 100 34.06 -16.70 -10.40
CA TYR A 100 33.14 -16.25 -11.46
C TYR A 100 33.83 -16.01 -12.82
N GLY A 101 35.15 -16.23 -12.90
CA GLY A 101 35.96 -15.99 -14.10
C GLY A 101 36.43 -14.54 -14.27
N ALA A 102 37.38 -14.32 -15.18
CA ALA A 102 37.95 -12.99 -15.45
C ALA A 102 36.91 -11.94 -15.91
N ALA A 103 35.79 -12.39 -16.50
CA ALA A 103 34.68 -11.54 -16.94
C ALA A 103 33.55 -11.42 -15.90
N TYR A 104 33.83 -11.64 -14.61
CA TYR A 104 32.82 -11.70 -13.55
C TYR A 104 31.86 -10.49 -13.53
N VAL A 105 32.35 -9.29 -13.84
CA VAL A 105 31.52 -8.07 -13.86
C VAL A 105 30.37 -8.20 -14.88
N ASN A 106 30.68 -8.68 -16.09
CA ASN A 106 29.69 -8.85 -17.16
C ASN A 106 28.76 -10.04 -16.87
N LEU A 107 29.31 -11.13 -16.34
CA LEU A 107 28.53 -12.31 -15.94
C LEU A 107 27.49 -11.95 -14.88
N LEU A 108 27.89 -11.23 -13.84
CA LEU A 108 27.01 -10.82 -12.75
C LEU A 108 26.00 -9.76 -13.22
N ALA A 109 26.42 -8.80 -14.06
CA ALA A 109 25.52 -7.82 -14.66
C ALA A 109 24.40 -8.47 -15.48
N GLY A 110 24.71 -9.54 -16.24
CA GLY A 110 23.72 -10.34 -16.97
C GLY A 110 22.65 -10.98 -16.08
N HIS A 111 22.90 -11.12 -14.78
CA HIS A 111 21.97 -11.65 -13.78
C HIS A 111 21.37 -10.57 -12.87
N GLY A 112 21.48 -9.29 -13.25
CA GLY A 112 20.98 -8.16 -12.45
C GLY A 112 21.78 -7.92 -11.15
N MET A 113 23.01 -8.41 -11.09
CA MET A 113 23.92 -8.20 -9.97
C MET A 113 25.00 -7.18 -10.32
N LYS A 114 25.51 -6.48 -9.32
CA LYS A 114 26.62 -5.53 -9.46
C LYS A 114 27.68 -5.82 -8.42
N VAL A 115 28.92 -5.47 -8.73
CA VAL A 115 30.02 -5.55 -7.79
C VAL A 115 30.31 -4.15 -7.29
N ILE A 116 30.27 -3.95 -5.98
CA ILE A 116 30.55 -2.65 -5.34
C ILE A 116 31.71 -2.78 -4.36
N PRO A 117 32.49 -1.70 -4.14
CA PRO A 117 33.52 -1.70 -3.10
C PRO A 117 32.89 -1.92 -1.72
N ALA A 118 33.42 -2.88 -0.96
CA ALA A 118 32.95 -3.20 0.39
C ALA A 118 33.72 -2.41 1.47
N ASN A 119 35.03 -2.21 1.26
CA ASN A 119 35.87 -1.32 2.05
C ASN A 119 36.88 -0.63 1.12
N LYS A 120 36.99 0.70 1.22
CA LYS A 120 38.18 1.42 0.73
C LYS A 120 39.17 1.44 1.88
N SER A 121 40.30 0.74 1.75
CA SER A 121 41.38 0.72 2.75
C SER A 121 41.64 2.15 3.27
N SER A 122 41.35 2.36 4.55
CA SER A 122 41.84 3.50 5.31
C SER A 122 43.11 3.03 6.02
N GLY A 123 44.26 3.36 5.43
CA GLY A 123 45.57 3.00 5.96
C GLY A 123 46.18 1.78 5.29
N ASN A 124 47.45 1.93 4.93
CA ASN A 124 48.27 1.00 4.15
C ASN A 124 48.12 -0.46 4.60
N SER A 125 47.86 -1.35 3.62
CA SER A 125 48.02 -2.82 3.65
C SER A 125 46.77 -3.71 3.75
N GLN A 126 45.54 -3.19 3.60
CA GLN A 126 44.37 -4.07 3.36
C GLN A 126 44.01 -4.07 1.87
N ALA A 127 44.01 -5.26 1.25
CA ALA A 127 43.56 -5.43 -0.13
C ALA A 127 42.12 -4.96 -0.27
N ALA A 128 41.84 -4.13 -1.29
CA ALA A 128 40.49 -3.66 -1.57
C ALA A 128 39.55 -4.87 -1.76
N THR A 129 38.48 -4.90 -0.98
CA THR A 129 37.44 -5.92 -1.07
C THR A 129 36.21 -5.37 -1.75
N TYR A 130 35.51 -6.27 -2.43
CA TYR A 130 34.32 -6.00 -3.20
C TYR A 130 33.22 -6.96 -2.80
N GLN A 131 31.98 -6.50 -2.84
CA GLN A 131 30.82 -7.32 -2.52
C GLN A 131 29.84 -7.30 -3.68
N ILE A 132 29.21 -8.45 -3.90
CA ILE A 132 28.17 -8.60 -4.91
C ILE A 132 26.87 -8.09 -4.30
N ILE A 133 26.17 -7.23 -5.03
CA ILE A 133 24.83 -6.81 -4.69
C ILE A 133 23.87 -7.25 -5.79
N LYS A 134 22.72 -7.80 -5.40
CA LYS A 134 21.61 -8.03 -6.31
C LYS A 134 20.62 -6.90 -6.13
N THR A 135 20.34 -6.17 -7.20
CA THR A 135 19.33 -5.10 -7.15
C THR A 135 18.02 -5.66 -7.68
N THR A 136 17.03 -5.76 -6.80
CA THR A 136 15.66 -6.15 -7.18
C THR A 136 14.77 -4.93 -7.14
N SER A 137 13.89 -4.82 -8.13
CA SER A 137 12.81 -3.83 -8.09
C SER A 137 11.72 -4.35 -7.16
N VAL A 138 11.40 -3.58 -6.13
CA VAL A 138 10.29 -3.87 -5.21
C VAL A 138 9.35 -2.67 -5.18
N LEU A 139 8.04 -2.93 -5.12
CA LEU A 139 7.09 -1.89 -4.81
C LEU A 139 7.09 -1.62 -3.31
N ARG A 140 7.01 -0.35 -2.94
CA ARG A 140 6.83 0.07 -1.55
C ARG A 140 5.88 1.25 -1.46
N MET A 141 5.22 1.36 -0.31
CA MET A 141 4.50 2.56 0.05
C MET A 141 5.48 3.58 0.61
N CYS A 142 5.58 4.74 -0.03
CA CYS A 142 6.47 5.81 0.39
C CYS A 142 6.00 7.17 -0.15
N SER A 143 6.56 8.25 0.38
CA SER A 143 6.40 9.61 -0.11
C SER A 143 7.74 10.15 -0.62
N ASP A 144 7.65 10.93 -1.71
CA ASP A 144 8.75 11.69 -2.32
C ASP A 144 8.64 13.21 -2.07
N GLN A 145 7.63 13.64 -1.29
CA GLN A 145 7.35 15.05 -1.06
C GLN A 145 8.36 15.65 -0.09
N LYS A 146 9.32 16.40 -0.64
CA LYS A 146 10.43 17.00 0.12
C LYS A 146 9.96 17.90 1.26
N GLN A 147 8.86 18.64 1.06
CA GLN A 147 8.32 19.56 2.07
C GLN A 147 7.84 18.88 3.35
N PHE A 148 7.42 17.62 3.29
CA PHE A 148 6.89 16.87 4.45
C PHE A 148 7.91 15.89 5.03
N ARG A 149 9.14 15.89 4.52
CA ARG A 149 10.19 14.94 4.91
C ARG A 149 10.43 14.90 6.41
N ASN A 150 10.54 16.06 7.06
CA ASN A 150 10.82 16.14 8.50
C ASN A 150 9.64 15.61 9.34
N ASP A 151 8.41 15.91 8.91
CA ASP A 151 7.20 15.43 9.59
C ASP A 151 7.01 13.92 9.43
N ILE A 152 7.35 13.37 8.26
CA ILE A 152 7.36 11.92 8.01
C ILE A 152 8.38 11.25 8.94
N ILE A 153 9.65 11.68 8.92
CA ILE A 153 10.70 11.09 9.74
C ILE A 153 10.32 11.12 11.23
N LYS A 154 9.82 12.27 11.71
CA LYS A 154 9.49 12.46 13.12
C LYS A 154 8.34 11.58 13.59
N ASN A 155 7.27 11.47 12.80
CA ASN A 155 6.02 10.86 13.25
C ASN A 155 5.82 9.42 12.79
N TYR A 156 6.45 9.04 11.67
CA TYR A 156 6.22 7.77 10.98
C TYR A 156 7.50 7.02 10.63
N GLY A 157 8.64 7.70 10.56
CA GLY A 157 9.93 7.10 10.24
C GLY A 157 10.45 7.42 8.84
N GLY A 158 11.77 7.45 8.69
CA GLY A 158 12.43 7.68 7.40
C GLY A 158 12.26 6.54 6.40
N ASP A 159 11.78 5.37 6.82
CA ASP A 159 11.46 4.21 5.99
C ASP A 159 10.34 4.51 4.98
N LEU A 160 9.44 5.44 5.31
CA LEU A 160 8.39 5.92 4.41
C LEU A 160 8.89 6.89 3.34
N LEU A 161 10.19 7.19 3.24
CA LEU A 161 10.73 8.07 2.21
C LEU A 161 11.17 7.27 0.96
N CYS A 162 10.74 7.70 -0.23
CA CYS A 162 11.05 7.03 -1.49
C CYS A 162 12.52 7.10 -1.92
N GLN A 163 13.33 7.96 -1.27
CA GLN A 163 14.79 7.95 -1.40
C GLN A 163 15.41 7.73 -0.03
N PRO A 164 16.22 6.68 0.16
CA PRO A 164 16.92 6.46 1.42
C PRO A 164 17.84 7.64 1.70
N VAL A 165 17.92 8.05 2.97
CA VAL A 165 18.90 9.06 3.39
C VAL A 165 20.27 8.41 3.27
N ALA A 166 21.18 8.98 2.48
CA ALA A 166 22.48 8.38 2.15
C ALA A 166 23.38 8.05 3.37
N ASN A 167 22.99 8.42 4.59
CA ASN A 167 23.74 8.23 5.84
C ASN A 167 22.89 7.62 7.00
N SER A 168 21.71 7.02 6.75
CA SER A 168 20.77 6.68 7.84
C SER A 168 20.93 5.33 8.52
N SER A 169 21.87 4.46 8.15
CA SER A 169 22.01 3.15 8.81
C SER A 169 22.27 3.25 10.32
N ALA A 170 22.89 4.34 10.81
CA ALA A 170 23.05 4.61 12.24
C ALA A 170 21.88 5.35 12.91
N ASN A 171 21.03 6.05 12.13
CA ASN A 171 19.90 6.84 12.66
C ASN A 171 18.55 6.12 12.55
N LEU A 172 18.41 5.11 11.69
CA LEU A 172 17.19 4.29 11.56
C LEU A 172 16.79 3.58 12.85
N ALA A 173 17.75 3.29 13.73
CA ALA A 173 17.48 2.71 15.07
C ALA A 173 16.89 3.73 16.06
N LYS A 174 16.93 5.03 15.74
CA LYS A 174 16.45 6.13 16.58
C LYS A 174 15.20 6.81 16.02
N GLU A 175 14.67 6.31 14.92
CA GLU A 175 13.46 6.81 14.27
C GLU A 175 12.33 5.80 14.43
N PRO A 176 11.06 6.24 14.40
CA PRO A 176 9.94 5.32 14.25
C PRO A 176 10.08 4.49 12.96
N GLN A 177 9.34 3.39 12.87
CA GLN A 177 9.20 2.58 11.66
C GLN A 177 7.72 2.31 11.42
N THR A 178 7.26 2.47 10.17
CA THR A 178 5.85 2.27 9.82
C THR A 178 5.67 1.07 8.91
N ALA A 179 4.84 0.13 9.36
CA ALA A 179 4.37 -0.99 8.56
C ALA A 179 2.89 -0.83 8.22
N PHE A 180 2.53 -1.20 6.99
CA PHE A 180 1.15 -1.30 6.52
C PHE A 180 0.80 -2.78 6.33
N THR A 181 -0.34 -3.20 6.86
CA THR A 181 -0.92 -4.51 6.55
C THR A 181 -2.10 -4.30 5.61
N PHE A 182 -2.22 -5.17 4.60
CA PHE A 182 -3.26 -5.08 3.58
C PHE A 182 -4.34 -6.14 3.78
N ARG A 183 -5.57 -5.77 3.45
CA ARG A 183 -6.72 -6.68 3.40
C ARG A 183 -6.58 -7.65 2.24
N SER A 184 -7.13 -8.83 2.44
CA SER A 184 -7.53 -9.70 1.34
C SER A 184 -8.85 -9.22 0.73
N VAL A 185 -9.25 -9.79 -0.41
CA VAL A 185 -10.55 -9.47 -1.01
C VAL A 185 -11.69 -9.83 -0.05
N LYS A 186 -11.62 -10.97 0.64
CA LYS A 186 -12.57 -11.32 1.72
C LYS A 186 -12.67 -10.22 2.77
N ASN A 187 -11.54 -9.75 3.27
CA ASN A 187 -11.53 -8.77 4.37
C ASN A 187 -12.06 -7.40 3.92
N ILE A 188 -12.00 -7.06 2.62
CA ILE A 188 -12.69 -5.88 2.10
C ILE A 188 -14.22 -6.04 2.21
N TYR A 189 -14.77 -7.21 1.88
CA TYR A 189 -16.20 -7.46 2.08
C TYR A 189 -16.60 -7.29 3.55
N ASP A 190 -15.83 -7.87 4.48
CA ASP A 190 -16.09 -7.73 5.92
C ASP A 190 -16.02 -6.26 6.37
N PHE A 191 -15.00 -5.52 5.90
CA PHE A 191 -14.85 -4.10 6.20
C PHE A 191 -16.03 -3.27 5.68
N LEU A 192 -16.50 -3.50 4.45
CA LEU A 192 -17.67 -2.80 3.92
C LEU A 192 -18.96 -3.16 4.69
N GLY A 193 -19.04 -4.38 5.23
CA GLY A 193 -20.06 -4.77 6.21
C GLY A 193 -19.99 -3.90 7.47
N GLN A 194 -18.81 -3.76 8.07
CA GLN A 194 -18.60 -2.90 9.25
C GLN A 194 -18.91 -1.43 8.97
N VAL A 195 -18.59 -0.93 7.77
CA VAL A 195 -18.97 0.43 7.33
C VAL A 195 -20.49 0.58 7.29
N THR A 196 -21.20 -0.42 6.77
CA THR A 196 -22.66 -0.44 6.71
C THR A 196 -23.26 -0.47 8.13
N ASP A 197 -22.73 -1.32 9.00
CA ASP A 197 -23.17 -1.43 10.39
C ASP A 197 -22.95 -0.11 11.15
N ALA A 198 -21.78 0.51 11.00
CA ALA A 198 -21.47 1.80 11.61
C ALA A 198 -22.44 2.90 11.13
N GLN A 199 -22.79 2.91 9.84
CA GLN A 199 -23.72 3.88 9.28
C GLN A 199 -25.15 3.72 9.82
N LEU A 200 -25.54 2.49 10.16
CA LEU A 200 -26.88 2.14 10.64
C LEU A 200 -26.98 2.02 12.16
N ALA A 201 -25.86 2.25 12.87
CA ALA A 201 -25.80 2.25 14.33
C ALA A 201 -26.54 3.46 14.94
N ASP A 202 -26.65 3.46 16.26
CA ASP A 202 -27.14 4.58 17.06
C ASP A 202 -26.09 4.99 18.11
N PRO A 203 -25.45 6.17 17.99
CA PRO A 203 -25.62 7.15 16.92
C PRO A 203 -25.02 6.68 15.58
N PRO A 204 -25.58 7.11 14.44
CA PRO A 204 -25.08 6.69 13.12
C PRO A 204 -23.72 7.32 12.81
N TYR A 205 -22.82 6.55 12.23
CA TYR A 205 -21.49 7.00 11.83
C TYR A 205 -21.25 6.75 10.33
N LEU A 206 -21.30 7.83 9.54
CA LEU A 206 -21.03 7.78 8.10
C LEU A 206 -19.52 7.91 7.86
N VAL A 207 -18.90 6.88 7.26
CA VAL A 207 -17.48 6.91 6.89
C VAL A 207 -17.27 7.86 5.71
N THR A 208 -16.70 9.04 5.97
CA THR A 208 -16.37 10.04 4.95
C THR A 208 -14.88 10.11 4.69
N LEU A 209 -14.51 10.22 3.41
CA LEU A 209 -13.14 10.33 2.96
C LEU A 209 -12.73 11.79 2.75
N LEU A 210 -11.57 12.19 3.28
CA LEU A 210 -11.07 13.52 2.98
C LEU A 210 -10.57 13.58 1.54
N PRO A 211 -10.86 14.66 0.79
CA PRO A 211 -10.37 14.81 -0.56
C PRO A 211 -8.84 14.77 -0.64
N SER A 212 -8.33 14.14 -1.70
CA SER A 212 -6.93 14.16 -2.12
C SER A 212 -6.79 14.86 -3.48
N GLU A 213 -5.56 15.01 -3.97
CA GLU A 213 -5.27 15.56 -5.30
C GLU A 213 -6.00 14.82 -6.44
N ASN A 214 -6.29 13.53 -6.25
CA ASN A 214 -6.97 12.67 -7.23
C ASN A 214 -8.47 12.54 -6.99
N THR A 215 -9.04 13.32 -6.06
CA THR A 215 -10.48 13.26 -5.80
C THR A 215 -11.26 13.62 -7.05
N ILE A 216 -12.20 12.75 -7.42
CA ILE A 216 -13.12 13.01 -8.52
C ILE A 216 -14.08 14.12 -8.04
N ALA A 217 -13.90 15.33 -8.56
CA ALA A 217 -14.78 16.45 -8.29
C ALA A 217 -16.18 16.16 -8.84
N LYS A 218 -17.05 15.57 -8.01
CA LYS A 218 -18.48 15.53 -8.30
C LYS A 218 -18.99 16.96 -8.28
N ARG A 219 -19.58 17.42 -9.39
CA ARG A 219 -20.18 18.76 -9.54
C ARG A 219 -21.39 19.00 -8.61
N SER A 220 -21.70 18.08 -7.69
CA SER A 220 -22.93 18.08 -6.93
C SER A 220 -22.76 18.75 -5.56
N THR A 221 -23.82 19.41 -5.10
CA THR A 221 -23.99 19.93 -3.74
C THR A 221 -24.35 18.84 -2.72
N GLU A 222 -24.22 17.57 -3.10
CA GLU A 222 -24.62 16.40 -2.30
C GLU A 222 -23.90 16.34 -0.95
N SER A 223 -24.65 15.97 0.09
CA SER A 223 -24.15 15.88 1.47
C SER A 223 -23.15 14.74 1.64
N ASN A 224 -23.34 13.63 0.93
CA ASN A 224 -22.57 12.39 1.10
C ASN A 224 -21.50 12.24 0.01
N ARG A 225 -21.10 13.33 -0.66
CA ARG A 225 -20.23 13.27 -1.85
C ARG A 225 -18.89 12.54 -1.64
N TYR A 226 -18.41 12.50 -0.40
CA TYR A 226 -17.18 11.80 -0.03
C TYR A 226 -17.41 10.57 0.88
N ALA A 227 -18.66 10.15 1.08
CA ALA A 227 -18.93 8.93 1.81
C ALA A 227 -18.33 7.72 1.06
N LEU A 228 -17.64 6.83 1.77
CA LEU A 228 -17.06 5.62 1.18
C LEU A 228 -18.17 4.72 0.60
N LEU A 229 -19.19 4.47 1.39
CA LEU A 229 -20.36 3.67 1.04
C LEU A 229 -21.60 4.30 1.69
N VAL A 230 -22.72 4.30 0.98
CA VAL A 230 -24.02 4.80 1.45
C VAL A 230 -25.05 3.70 1.27
N VAL A 231 -25.63 3.26 2.39
CA VAL A 231 -26.68 2.23 2.41
C VAL A 231 -27.94 2.74 3.10
N ASN A 232 -29.09 2.59 2.46
CA ASN A 232 -30.39 2.83 3.08
C ASN A 232 -31.00 1.50 3.54
N ARG A 233 -31.63 1.49 4.72
CA ARG A 233 -32.46 0.39 5.22
C ARG A 233 -33.93 0.75 5.08
N ASN A 234 -34.70 -0.11 4.41
CA ASN A 234 -36.15 -0.02 4.23
C ASN A 234 -36.64 1.34 3.72
N LYS A 235 -35.91 1.93 2.76
CA LYS A 235 -36.31 3.19 2.11
C LYS A 235 -36.77 2.95 0.69
N ASP A 236 -37.94 3.46 0.38
CA ASP A 236 -38.45 3.53 -0.98
C ASP A 236 -37.86 4.77 -1.68
N SER A 237 -36.86 4.55 -2.53
CA SER A 237 -36.16 5.59 -3.28
C SER A 237 -35.58 5.01 -4.56
N LYS A 238 -35.17 5.84 -5.52
CA LYS A 238 -34.46 5.34 -6.71
C LYS A 238 -33.11 4.77 -6.28
N THR A 239 -32.90 3.48 -6.52
CA THR A 239 -31.71 2.75 -6.11
C THR A 239 -30.80 2.46 -7.31
N PHE A 240 -29.51 2.36 -7.03
CA PHE A 240 -28.52 1.77 -7.93
C PHE A 240 -28.50 0.24 -7.77
N SER A 241 -28.63 -0.24 -6.53
CA SER A 241 -28.66 -1.66 -6.20
C SER A 241 -29.50 -1.88 -4.94
N THR A 242 -30.14 -3.04 -4.85
CA THR A 242 -30.95 -3.49 -3.71
C THR A 242 -30.55 -4.90 -3.30
N MET A 243 -30.74 -5.22 -2.03
CA MET A 243 -30.59 -6.55 -1.47
C MET A 243 -31.68 -6.75 -0.42
N GLU A 244 -32.48 -7.79 -0.61
CA GLU A 244 -33.41 -8.27 0.41
C GLU A 244 -32.64 -9.21 1.34
N ALA A 245 -32.60 -8.85 2.62
CA ALA A 245 -31.98 -9.67 3.65
C ALA A 245 -32.99 -10.65 4.26
N LEU A 246 -32.48 -11.69 4.90
CA LEU A 246 -33.30 -12.75 5.53
C LEU A 246 -34.13 -12.28 6.74
N ASN A 247 -33.96 -11.03 7.16
CA ASN A 247 -34.63 -10.42 8.31
C ASN A 247 -35.72 -9.41 7.89
N ASP A 248 -36.31 -9.62 6.70
CA ASP A 248 -37.32 -8.76 6.06
C ASP A 248 -36.87 -7.29 5.86
N ASN A 249 -35.58 -7.01 6.04
CA ASN A 249 -35.02 -5.70 5.73
C ASN A 249 -34.53 -5.68 4.29
N THR A 250 -34.84 -4.58 3.60
CA THR A 250 -34.25 -4.25 2.31
C THR A 250 -33.14 -3.24 2.50
N TYR A 251 -31.94 -3.59 2.07
CA TYR A 251 -30.79 -2.70 2.02
C TYR A 251 -30.58 -2.21 0.59
N SER A 252 -30.26 -0.92 0.42
CA SER A 252 -30.09 -0.36 -0.92
C SER A 252 -29.03 0.73 -0.99
N ILE A 253 -28.34 0.79 -2.13
CA ILE A 253 -27.46 1.92 -2.47
C ILE A 253 -28.31 2.92 -3.26
N PRO A 254 -28.44 4.18 -2.83
CA PRO A 254 -29.23 5.16 -3.56
C PRO A 254 -28.58 5.50 -4.91
N ARG A 255 -29.38 5.90 -5.89
CA ARG A 255 -28.87 6.32 -7.21
C ARG A 255 -28.18 7.69 -7.16
N GLU A 256 -28.68 8.57 -6.31
CA GLU A 256 -28.17 9.93 -6.07
C GLU A 256 -27.62 10.03 -4.64
N ASN A 257 -26.75 11.01 -4.37
CA ASN A 257 -26.15 11.22 -3.05
C ASN A 257 -25.48 9.96 -2.45
N ASN A 258 -24.84 9.15 -3.32
CA ASN A 258 -24.28 7.85 -2.98
C ASN A 258 -22.76 7.86 -2.74
N GLY A 259 -22.13 9.04 -2.68
CA GLY A 259 -20.70 9.17 -2.44
C GLY A 259 -19.87 8.33 -3.41
N TYR A 260 -18.96 7.51 -2.90
CA TYR A 260 -18.15 6.59 -3.68
C TYR A 260 -18.78 5.19 -3.86
N SER A 261 -20.03 4.96 -3.44
CA SER A 261 -20.63 3.61 -3.42
C SER A 261 -20.51 2.86 -4.76
N THR A 262 -20.86 3.50 -5.88
CA THR A 262 -20.77 2.85 -7.20
C THR A 262 -19.34 2.52 -7.59
N LEU A 263 -18.39 3.40 -7.25
CA LEU A 263 -16.97 3.19 -7.46
C LEU A 263 -16.44 2.05 -6.58
N VAL A 264 -16.82 2.01 -5.30
CA VAL A 264 -16.45 0.95 -4.36
C VAL A 264 -16.93 -0.42 -4.85
N ILE A 265 -18.19 -0.52 -5.29
CA ILE A 265 -18.73 -1.78 -5.83
C ILE A 265 -17.98 -2.20 -7.10
N ASN A 266 -17.64 -1.26 -7.98
CA ASN A 266 -16.84 -1.55 -9.17
C ASN A 266 -15.43 -2.05 -8.82
N ILE A 267 -14.72 -1.36 -7.91
CA ILE A 267 -13.40 -1.76 -7.42
C ILE A 267 -13.46 -3.16 -6.79
N LEU A 268 -14.48 -3.43 -5.98
CA LEU A 268 -14.67 -4.74 -5.35
C LEU A 268 -14.85 -5.86 -6.37
N ALA A 269 -15.64 -5.63 -7.42
CA ALA A 269 -15.80 -6.57 -8.53
C ALA A 269 -14.47 -6.80 -9.27
N GLN A 270 -13.68 -5.75 -9.49
CA GLN A 270 -12.36 -5.86 -10.13
C GLN A 270 -11.37 -6.64 -9.25
N PHE A 271 -11.32 -6.40 -7.94
CA PHE A 271 -10.50 -7.21 -7.02
C PHE A 271 -10.89 -8.69 -7.04
N GLN A 272 -12.19 -8.98 -7.06
CA GLN A 272 -12.67 -10.35 -7.19
C GLN A 272 -12.28 -10.98 -8.54
N GLY A 273 -12.30 -10.21 -9.62
CA GLY A 273 -11.82 -10.63 -10.94
C GLY A 273 -10.32 -10.95 -10.94
N LEU A 274 -9.50 -10.07 -10.37
CA LEU A 274 -8.04 -10.27 -10.25
C LEU A 274 -7.70 -11.50 -9.38
N ALA A 275 -8.47 -11.75 -8.32
CA ALA A 275 -8.31 -12.94 -7.50
C ALA A 275 -8.65 -14.25 -8.24
N LYS A 276 -9.52 -14.21 -9.26
CA LYS A 276 -9.93 -15.41 -10.02
C LYS A 276 -8.93 -15.85 -11.09
N SER A 277 -8.01 -14.97 -11.52
CA SER A 277 -7.09 -15.27 -12.62
C SER A 277 -5.63 -15.12 -12.18
N PRO A 278 -4.91 -16.24 -11.94
CA PRO A 278 -3.48 -16.20 -11.67
C PRO A 278 -2.73 -15.45 -12.79
N GLY A 279 -1.90 -14.47 -12.43
CA GLY A 279 -1.13 -13.66 -13.39
C GLY A 279 -1.91 -12.56 -14.13
N SER A 280 -3.15 -12.24 -13.70
CA SER A 280 -4.02 -11.27 -14.38
C SER A 280 -3.70 -9.80 -14.15
N ILE A 281 -2.79 -9.48 -13.22
CA ILE A 281 -2.30 -8.10 -13.10
C ILE A 281 -1.37 -7.89 -14.30
N PRO A 282 -1.73 -7.05 -15.28
CA PRO A 282 -0.83 -6.76 -16.38
C PRO A 282 0.44 -6.15 -15.81
N SER A 283 1.60 -6.53 -16.34
CA SER A 283 2.86 -5.87 -15.99
C SER A 283 2.67 -4.36 -16.22
N SER A 284 2.81 -3.56 -15.15
CA SER A 284 2.76 -2.10 -15.26
C SER A 284 3.75 -1.70 -16.36
N PRO A 285 3.37 -0.87 -17.35
CA PRO A 285 4.22 -0.61 -18.50
C PRO A 285 5.53 -0.02 -17.97
N ALA A 286 6.60 -0.80 -18.06
CA ALA A 286 7.94 -0.30 -17.83
C ALA A 286 8.19 0.75 -18.91
N VAL A 287 8.23 2.02 -18.52
CA VAL A 287 8.70 3.08 -19.40
C VAL A 287 10.18 2.80 -19.66
N LEU A 288 10.46 2.17 -20.79
CA LEU A 288 11.79 2.11 -21.38
C LEU A 288 12.13 3.53 -21.84
N ILE A 289 12.87 4.26 -21.02
CA ILE A 289 13.60 5.44 -21.49
C ILE A 289 14.75 4.89 -22.35
N LYS A 290 14.68 5.10 -23.66
CA LYS A 290 15.81 4.92 -24.58
C LYS A 290 16.71 6.15 -24.57
#